data_AF-A0A520TQH0-F1
#
_entry.id   AF-A0A520TQH0-F1
#
_cell.length_a   1.000
_cell.length_b   1.000
_cell.length_c   1.000
_cell.angle_alpha   90.00
_cell.angle_beta   90.00
_cell.angle_gamma   90.00
#
_symmetry.space_group_name_H-M   'P 1'
#
loop_
_entity.id
_entity.type
_entity.pdbx_description
1 polymer ?
#
loop_
_entity_poly.entity_id
_entity_poly.type
_entity_poly.pdbx_seq_one_letter_code
_entity_poly.pdbx_strand_id
1 'polypeptide(L)'
;MQWYYTEGHLTVKVDGEEHKFSLEELISSSSTYKERRKKIQTTFTVSLLIIGGLQYAGGGLPLNKDLYFYIGYIATPVFLSAFISSLAYGYLKYIKKELSELDAMFTENSDR
;
A
#
# COMPACT_ATOMS: atom_id res chain seq x y z
N MET A 1 32.69 9.67 4.23
CA MET A 1 31.30 9.28 4.54
C MET A 1 31.33 7.94 5.25
N GLN A 2 31.01 7.91 6.55
CA GLN A 2 30.94 6.67 7.33
C GLN A 2 29.47 6.42 7.67
N TRP A 3 28.98 5.22 7.37
CA TRP A 3 27.63 4.81 7.73
C TRP A 3 27.70 3.53 8.56
N TYR A 4 26.86 3.44 9.58
CA TYR A 4 26.73 2.23 10.38
C TYR A 4 25.27 2.03 10.78
N TYR A 5 24.89 0.75 10.88
CA TYR A 5 23.54 0.33 11.19
C TYR A 5 23.48 -0.25 12.59
N THR A 6 22.65 0.31 13.46
CA THR A 6 22.45 -0.16 14.84
C THR A 6 20.99 -0.03 15.23
N GLU A 7 20.40 -1.13 15.73
CA GLU A 7 19.05 -1.18 16.32
C GLU A 7 17.96 -0.44 15.51
N GLY A 8 17.86 -0.71 14.21
CA GLY A 8 16.81 -0.09 13.38
C GLY A 8 17.11 1.33 12.90
N HIS A 9 18.31 1.86 13.17
CA HIS A 9 18.71 3.20 12.78
C HIS A 9 19.95 3.16 11.89
N LEU A 10 19.89 3.91 10.78
CA LEU A 10 21.01 4.19 9.91
C LEU A 10 21.62 5.51 10.35
N THR A 11 22.85 5.46 10.86
CA THR A 11 23.59 6.67 11.23
C THR A 11 24.58 6.99 10.13
N VAL A 12 24.48 8.19 9.57
CA VAL A 12 25.36 8.68 8.50
C VAL A 12 26.16 9.87 9.03
N LYS A 13 27.49 9.76 8.98
CA LYS A 13 28.41 10.87 9.26
C LYS A 13 28.79 11.58 7.96
N VAL A 14 28.38 12.83 7.84
CA VAL A 14 28.79 13.78 6.79
C VAL A 14 29.34 15.01 7.48
N ASP A 15 30.56 15.43 7.14
CA ASP A 15 31.21 16.66 7.62
C ASP A 15 31.19 16.90 9.15
N GLY A 16 31.26 15.82 9.93
CA GLY A 16 31.30 15.89 11.39
C GLY A 16 29.93 15.89 12.09
N GLU A 17 28.84 16.00 11.34
CA GLU A 17 27.48 15.86 11.87
C GLU A 17 26.98 14.41 11.75
N GLU A 18 26.43 13.88 12.84
CA GLU A 18 25.76 12.58 12.87
C GLU A 18 24.27 12.75 12.56
N HIS A 19 23.84 12.27 11.39
CA HIS A 19 22.43 12.16 11.08
C HIS A 19 21.94 10.74 11.34
N LYS A 20 21.01 10.59 12.29
CA LYS A 20 20.39 9.32 12.64
C LYS A 20 19.02 9.23 11.98
N PHE A 21 18.86 8.29 11.06
CA PHE A 21 17.60 8.02 10.39
C PHE A 21 17.02 6.71 10.90
N SER A 22 15.74 6.68 11.27
CA SER A 22 15.07 5.40 11.55
C SER A 22 14.76 4.68 10.23
N LEU A 23 14.80 3.35 10.24
CA LEU A 23 14.41 2.52 9.08
C LEU A 23 12.98 2.80 8.64
N GLU A 24 12.09 3.01 9.60
CA GLU A 24 10.68 3.30 9.33
C GLU A 24 10.49 4.65 8.65
N GLU A 25 11.28 5.65 9.02
CA GLU A 25 11.33 6.96 8.38
C GLU A 25 11.98 6.90 6.99
N LEU A 26 13.04 6.11 6.80
CA LEU A 26 13.63 5.84 5.49
C LEU A 26 12.66 5.12 4.56
N ILE A 27 11.94 4.11 5.06
CA ILE A 27 10.97 3.33 4.30
C ILE A 27 9.76 4.21 3.96
N SER A 28 9.23 4.97 4.92
CA SER A 28 8.06 5.83 4.72
C SER A 28 8.36 7.05 3.85
N SER A 29 9.59 7.57 3.89
CA SER A 29 10.05 8.65 3.01
C SER A 29 10.41 8.15 1.60
N SER A 30 10.68 6.85 1.42
CA SER A 30 10.99 6.27 0.11
C SER A 30 9.90 6.53 -0.92
N SER A 31 10.30 6.97 -2.12
CA SER A 31 9.41 7.24 -3.25
C SER A 31 8.54 6.03 -3.57
N THR A 32 9.11 4.83 -3.55
CA THR A 32 8.42 3.57 -3.85
C THR A 32 7.34 3.24 -2.83
N TYR A 33 7.54 3.54 -1.54
CA TYR A 33 6.51 3.33 -0.51
C TYR A 33 5.35 4.30 -0.69
N LYS A 34 5.63 5.58 -0.93
CA LYS A 34 4.61 6.60 -1.21
C LYS A 34 3.80 6.28 -2.46
N GLU A 35 4.46 5.85 -3.54
CA GLU A 35 3.78 5.45 -4.78
C GLU A 35 2.89 4.22 -4.59
N ARG A 36 3.36 3.18 -3.88
CA ARG A 36 2.53 2.01 -3.57
C ARG A 36 1.30 2.41 -2.75
N ARG A 37 1.49 3.22 -1.71
CA ARG A 37 0.38 3.72 -0.88
C ARG A 37 -0.62 4.51 -1.71
N LYS A 38 -0.14 5.37 -2.61
CA LYS A 38 -0.99 6.14 -3.53
C LYS A 38 -1.78 5.23 -4.45
N LYS A 39 -1.14 4.22 -5.06
CA LYS A 39 -1.83 3.22 -5.90
C LYS A 39 -2.95 2.51 -5.15
N ILE A 40 -2.70 2.04 -3.93
CA ILE A 40 -3.67 1.33 -3.08
C ILE A 40 -4.85 2.25 -2.71
N GLN A 41 -4.57 3.51 -2.33
CA GLN A 41 -5.58 4.51 -2.03
C GLN A 41 -6.44 4.84 -3.26
N THR A 42 -5.82 4.96 -4.43
CA THR A 42 -6.54 5.16 -5.69
C THR A 42 -7.43 3.95 -5.99
N THR A 43 -6.92 2.73 -5.88
CA THR A 43 -7.71 1.50 -6.08
C THR A 43 -8.89 1.42 -5.12
N PHE A 44 -8.69 1.76 -3.84
CA PHE A 44 -9.77 1.82 -2.85
C PHE A 44 -10.83 2.86 -3.25
N THR A 45 -10.41 4.07 -3.57
CA THR A 45 -11.34 5.18 -3.90
C THR A 45 -12.13 4.87 -5.17
N VAL A 46 -11.46 4.39 -6.22
CA VAL A 46 -12.10 4.02 -7.49
C VAL A 46 -13.08 2.87 -7.30
N SER A 47 -12.68 1.82 -6.59
CA SER A 47 -13.59 0.70 -6.32
C SER A 47 -14.78 1.13 -5.47
N LEU A 48 -14.59 2.01 -4.49
CA LEU A 48 -15.67 2.52 -3.63
C LEU A 48 -16.68 3.32 -4.44
N LEU A 49 -16.22 4.18 -5.33
CA LEU A 49 -17.08 4.95 -6.22
C LEU A 49 -17.86 4.05 -7.19
N ILE A 50 -17.21 3.03 -7.76
CA ILE A 50 -17.87 2.10 -8.69
C ILE A 50 -18.90 1.25 -7.95
N ILE A 51 -18.52 0.61 -6.85
CA ILE A 51 -19.39 -0.31 -6.11
C ILE A 51 -20.54 0.46 -5.45
N GLY A 52 -20.21 1.58 -4.78
CA GLY A 52 -21.22 2.47 -4.22
C GLY A 52 -22.13 3.02 -5.31
N GLY A 53 -21.58 3.50 -6.42
CA GLY A 53 -22.34 3.97 -7.57
C GLY A 53 -23.31 2.93 -8.10
N LEU A 54 -22.86 1.69 -8.33
CA LEU A 54 -23.74 0.58 -8.75
C LEU A 54 -24.82 0.28 -7.72
N GLN A 55 -24.46 0.26 -6.43
CA GLN A 55 -25.39 -0.07 -5.37
C GLN A 55 -26.51 0.97 -5.25
N TYR A 56 -26.16 2.26 -5.21
CA TYR A 56 -27.15 3.34 -5.05
C TYR A 56 -27.89 3.67 -6.35
N ALA A 57 -27.22 3.65 -7.51
CA ALA A 57 -27.87 3.95 -8.78
C ALA A 57 -28.65 2.76 -9.34
N GLY A 58 -28.17 1.52 -9.15
CA GLY A 58 -28.82 0.31 -9.64
C GLY A 58 -29.80 -0.30 -8.63
N GLY A 59 -29.47 -0.30 -7.35
CA GLY A 59 -30.29 -0.89 -6.29
C GLY A 59 -31.29 0.08 -5.64
N GLY A 60 -31.02 1.39 -5.70
CA GLY A 60 -31.81 2.40 -5.00
C GLY A 60 -31.75 2.29 -3.48
N LEU A 61 -32.27 3.28 -2.76
CA LEU A 61 -32.30 3.24 -1.30
C LEU A 61 -33.54 2.47 -0.82
N PRO A 62 -33.39 1.31 -0.16
CA PRO A 62 -34.54 0.54 0.30
C PRO A 62 -35.25 1.31 1.42
N LEU A 63 -36.58 1.45 1.32
CA LEU A 63 -37.39 2.11 2.34
C LEU A 63 -37.94 1.07 3.33
N ASN A 64 -38.25 1.51 4.56
CA ASN A 64 -38.87 0.71 5.61
C ASN A 64 -38.05 -0.52 6.03
N LYS A 65 -36.73 -0.37 6.13
CA LYS A 65 -35.83 -1.40 6.67
C LYS A 65 -35.38 -1.06 8.07
N ASP A 66 -34.86 -2.06 8.80
CA ASP A 66 -34.32 -1.82 10.13
C ASP A 66 -32.98 -1.06 10.08
N LEU A 67 -32.53 -0.58 11.24
CA LEU A 67 -31.27 0.15 11.36
C LEU A 67 -30.04 -0.70 10.96
N TYR A 68 -30.01 -1.97 11.34
CA TYR A 68 -28.90 -2.89 11.02
C TYR A 68 -28.76 -3.12 9.53
N PHE A 69 -29.86 -3.16 8.79
CA PHE A 69 -29.87 -3.25 7.34
C PHE A 69 -29.20 -2.01 6.73
N TYR A 70 -29.52 -0.79 7.17
CA TYR A 70 -28.89 0.41 6.64
C TYR A 70 -27.40 0.49 6.98
N ILE A 71 -27.00 0.05 8.18
CA ILE A 71 -25.59 -0.06 8.55
C ILE A 71 -24.87 -1.02 7.59
N GLY A 72 -25.42 -2.21 7.38
CA GLY A 72 -24.87 -3.19 6.44
C GLY A 72 -24.84 -2.66 5.00
N TYR A 73 -25.90 -1.98 4.57
CA TYR A 73 -26.01 -1.41 3.24
C TYR A 73 -24.92 -0.35 2.99
N ILE A 74 -24.70 0.58 3.93
CA ILE A 74 -23.63 1.60 3.82
C ILE A 74 -22.24 0.96 3.95
N ALA A 75 -22.08 -0.04 4.81
CA ALA A 75 -20.80 -0.69 5.06
C ALA A 75 -20.35 -1.60 3.90
N THR A 76 -21.29 -2.17 3.14
CA THR A 76 -21.00 -3.15 2.08
C THR A 76 -20.02 -2.63 1.02
N PRO A 77 -20.21 -1.44 0.41
CA PRO A 77 -19.23 -0.86 -0.51
C PRO A 77 -17.86 -0.66 0.15
N VAL A 78 -17.84 -0.20 1.40
CA VAL A 78 -16.58 0.07 2.13
C VAL A 78 -15.80 -1.22 2.35
N PHE A 79 -16.47 -2.28 2.82
CA PHE A 79 -15.84 -3.59 3.05
C PHE A 79 -15.34 -4.23 1.76
N LEU A 80 -16.14 -4.21 0.68
CA LEU A 80 -15.73 -4.75 -0.61
C LEU A 80 -14.54 -3.99 -1.20
N SER A 81 -14.55 -2.66 -1.15
CA SER A 81 -13.43 -1.84 -1.61
C SER A 81 -12.18 -2.06 -0.79
N ALA A 82 -12.31 -2.20 0.53
CA ALA A 82 -11.19 -2.54 1.41
C ALA A 82 -10.60 -3.91 1.06
N PHE A 83 -11.45 -4.91 0.81
CA PHE A 83 -11.04 -6.24 0.41
C PHE A 83 -10.28 -6.23 -0.94
N ILE A 84 -10.82 -5.56 -1.95
CA ILE A 84 -10.16 -5.42 -3.27
C ILE A 84 -8.81 -4.70 -3.14
N SER A 85 -8.76 -3.61 -2.37
CA SER A 85 -7.52 -2.87 -2.13
C SER A 85 -6.47 -3.71 -1.39
N SER A 86 -6.89 -4.57 -0.46
CA SER A 86 -6.02 -5.53 0.23
C SER A 86 -5.45 -6.58 -0.73
N LEU A 87 -6.26 -7.12 -1.64
CA LEU A 87 -5.78 -8.03 -2.69
C LEU A 87 -4.77 -7.35 -3.61
N ALA A 88 -5.04 -6.11 -4.04
CA ALA A 88 -4.12 -5.33 -4.86
C ALA A 88 -2.79 -5.08 -4.12
N TYR A 89 -2.82 -4.80 -2.82
CA TYR A 89 -1.62 -4.69 -2.01
C TYR A 89 -0.81 -6.00 -1.97
N GLY A 90 -1.49 -7.13 -1.73
CA GLY A 90 -0.86 -8.45 -1.72
C GLY A 90 -0.20 -8.78 -3.07
N TYR A 91 -0.89 -8.50 -4.17
CA TYR A 91 -0.40 -8.69 -5.53
C TYR A 91 0.83 -7.83 -5.84
N LEU A 92 0.81 -6.54 -5.50
CA LEU A 92 1.96 -5.64 -5.68
C LEU A 92 3.17 -6.09 -4.84
N LYS A 93 2.93 -6.64 -3.64
CA LYS A 93 3.98 -7.19 -2.78
C LYS A 93 4.59 -8.45 -3.41
N TYR A 94 3.77 -9.32 -3.98
CA TYR A 94 4.21 -10.54 -4.66
C TYR A 94 5.07 -10.23 -5.89
N ILE A 95 4.60 -9.38 -6.81
CA ILE A 95 5.36 -8.99 -8.01
C ILE A 95 6.72 -8.41 -7.64
N LYS A 96 6.78 -7.56 -6.61
CA LYS A 96 8.05 -6.98 -6.19
C LYS A 96 9.07 -8.05 -5.77
N LYS A 97 8.60 -9.10 -5.09
CA LYS A 97 9.46 -10.20 -4.66
C LYS A 97 10.03 -10.94 -5.87
N GLU A 98 9.17 -11.26 -6.83
CA GLU A 98 9.54 -11.94 -8.07
C GLU A 98 10.52 -11.12 -8.92
N LEU A 99 10.27 -9.81 -9.09
CA LEU A 99 11.19 -8.93 -9.80
C LEU A 99 12.55 -8.81 -9.10
N SER A 100 12.58 -8.80 -7.77
CA SER A 100 13.83 -8.74 -6.99
C SER A 100 14.65 -10.02 -7.14
N GLU A 101 13.99 -11.18 -7.19
CA GLU A 101 14.64 -12.47 -7.43
C GLU A 101 15.21 -12.53 -8.86
N LEU A 102 14.45 -12.03 -9.84
CA LEU A 102 14.87 -11.97 -11.23
C LEU A 102 16.09 -11.05 -11.43
N ASP A 103 16.08 -9.87 -10.81
CA ASP A 103 17.20 -8.90 -10.87
C ASP A 103 18.48 -9.46 -10.24
N ALA A 104 18.35 -10.21 -9.14
CA ALA A 104 19.46 -10.91 -8.50
C ALA A 104 20.08 -11.97 -9.43
N MET A 105 19.24 -12.76 -10.12
CA MET A 105 19.71 -13.76 -11.09
C MET A 105 20.43 -13.13 -12.30
N PHE A 106 19.97 -11.98 -12.78
CA PHE A 106 20.63 -11.27 -13.89
C PHE A 106 21.98 -10.68 -13.47
N THR A 107 22.05 -10.12 -12.26
CA THR A 107 23.31 -9.55 -11.73
C THR A 107 24.35 -10.64 -11.48
N GLU A 108 23.96 -11.78 -10.89
CA GLU A 108 24.86 -12.91 -10.64
C GLU A 108 25.43 -13.52 -11.94
N ASN A 109 24.65 -13.52 -13.02
CA ASN A 109 25.10 -14.02 -14.33
C ASN A 109 25.89 -12.98 -15.14
N SER A 110 25.82 -11.69 -14.81
CA SER A 110 26.59 -10.64 -15.47
C SER A 110 28.01 -10.47 -14.91
N ASP A 111 28.25 -10.94 -13.68
CA ASP A 111 29.55 -10.90 -13.00
C ASP A 111 30.37 -12.20 -13.19
N ARG A 112 29.83 -13.17 -13.94
CA ARG A 112 30.49 -14.43 -14.36
C ARG A 112 31.02 -14.34 -15.79
#